data_AF-A0A926P2J5-F1
#
_entry.id   AF-A0A926P2J5-F1
#
_cell.length_a   1.000
_cell.length_b   1.000
_cell.length_c   1.000
_cell.angle_alpha   90.00
_cell.angle_beta   90.00
_cell.angle_gamma   90.00
#
_symmetry.space_group_name_H-M   'P 1'
#
loop_
_entity.id
_entity.type
_entity.pdbx_description
1 polymer ?
#
loop_
_entity_poly.entity_id
_entity_poly.type
_entity_poly.pdbx_seq_one_letter_code
_entity_poly.pdbx_strand_id
1 'polypeptide(L)'
;MPSRRPTRKPQLAAAALAFLTLTAFISPEQARNMQRNPSTFGTMLCRQFWYLENKILAEGRVCLKSDRARRAFKNAKPCISGDENILPRRVRDYLAELRKAAAKKGCFR
;
A
#
# COMPACT_ATOMS: atom_id res chain seq x y z
N MET A 1 4.14 -9.15 62.67
CA MET A 1 3.76 -10.55 62.34
C MET A 1 2.43 -10.86 63.02
N PRO A 2 1.48 -11.67 62.48
CA PRO A 2 1.48 -12.63 61.35
C PRO A 2 0.58 -12.20 60.17
N SER A 3 0.92 -12.45 58.90
CA SER A 3 0.68 -13.66 58.07
C SER A 3 -0.79 -13.97 57.74
N ARG A 4 -1.17 -13.84 56.45
CA ARG A 4 -1.75 -14.92 55.61
C ARG A 4 -2.00 -14.44 54.16
N ARG A 5 -1.30 -15.07 53.21
CA ARG A 5 -1.64 -15.10 51.77
C ARG A 5 -2.81 -16.07 51.53
N PRO A 6 -3.56 -15.88 50.44
CA PRO A 6 -4.08 -16.99 49.64
C PRO A 6 -3.53 -16.90 48.20
N THR A 7 -2.58 -17.73 47.76
CA THR A 7 -2.71 -19.01 47.03
C THR A 7 -3.73 -19.10 45.89
N ARG A 8 -3.17 -19.03 44.67
CA ARG A 8 -3.48 -19.73 43.40
C ARG A 8 -4.91 -19.73 42.86
N LYS A 9 -5.03 -19.31 41.59
CA LYS A 9 -5.38 -20.21 40.47
C LYS A 9 -4.82 -19.65 39.15
N PRO A 10 -4.06 -20.44 38.37
CA PRO A 10 -3.71 -20.10 37.01
C PRO A 10 -4.94 -20.44 36.15
N GLN A 11 -5.70 -19.43 35.74
CA GLN A 11 -6.79 -19.63 34.80
C GLN A 11 -6.29 -19.39 33.39
N LEU A 12 -6.22 -20.50 32.66
CA LEU A 12 -6.52 -20.64 31.23
C LEU A 12 -5.69 -19.73 30.31
N ALA A 13 -4.63 -20.25 29.70
CA ALA A 13 -4.78 -20.93 28.41
C ALA A 13 -5.71 -20.15 27.44
N ALA A 14 -5.44 -18.88 27.19
CA ALA A 14 -5.85 -18.25 25.94
C ALA A 14 -4.80 -18.65 24.90
N ALA A 15 -5.02 -19.84 24.34
CA ALA A 15 -4.28 -20.40 23.24
C ALA A 15 -4.11 -19.33 22.15
N ALA A 16 -2.88 -19.28 21.64
CA ALA A 16 -2.50 -18.54 20.46
C ALA A 16 -3.50 -18.83 19.32
N LEU A 17 -4.28 -17.82 18.96
CA LEU A 17 -4.90 -17.73 17.64
C LEU A 17 -4.37 -16.45 16.99
N ALA A 18 -3.06 -16.48 16.72
CA ALA A 18 -2.49 -15.66 15.66
C ALA A 18 -3.05 -16.21 14.34
N PHE A 19 -4.28 -15.84 14.01
CA PHE A 19 -4.80 -15.92 12.66
C PHE A 19 -3.95 -14.94 11.81
N LEU A 20 -2.80 -15.43 11.34
CA LEU A 20 -2.04 -14.88 10.22
C LEU A 20 -2.92 -15.04 8.97
N THR A 21 -4.01 -14.30 8.93
CA THR A 21 -4.62 -13.97 7.66
C THR A 21 -3.55 -13.13 6.94
N LEU A 22 -3.00 -13.66 5.85
CA LEU A 22 -2.30 -12.86 4.84
C LEU A 22 -3.31 -11.90 4.20
N THR A 23 -3.89 -11.01 5.01
CA THR A 23 -4.47 -9.80 4.49
C THR A 23 -3.29 -9.03 3.94
N ALA A 24 -3.25 -8.90 2.62
CA ALA A 24 -2.25 -8.10 1.94
C ALA A 24 -2.39 -6.67 2.47
N PHE A 25 -1.60 -6.33 3.49
CA PHE A 25 -1.75 -5.12 4.27
C PHE A 25 -1.51 -3.92 3.36
N ILE A 26 -2.59 -3.19 3.06
CA ILE A 26 -2.50 -1.88 2.42
C ILE A 26 -2.14 -0.90 3.52
N SER A 27 -0.99 -0.21 3.39
CA SER A 27 -0.60 0.80 4.36
C SER A 27 -1.61 1.97 4.37
N PRO A 28 -1.77 2.70 5.49
CA PRO A 28 -2.68 3.85 5.54
C PRO A 28 -2.38 4.91 4.47
N GLU A 29 -1.11 5.13 4.15
CA GLU A 29 -0.70 6.05 3.06
C GLU A 29 -1.17 5.56 1.69
N GLN A 30 -1.03 4.27 1.44
CA GLN A 30 -1.43 3.66 0.19
C GLN A 30 -2.94 3.66 0.04
N ALA A 31 -3.67 3.40 1.12
CA ALA A 31 -5.11 3.53 1.15
C ALA A 31 -5.53 4.98 0.84
N ARG A 32 -4.87 5.99 1.43
CA ARG A 32 -5.10 7.42 1.16
C ARG A 32 -4.91 7.77 -0.31
N ASN A 33 -3.83 7.32 -0.93
CA ASN A 33 -3.58 7.61 -2.34
C ASN A 33 -4.60 6.95 -3.28
N MET A 34 -5.16 5.83 -2.86
CA MET A 34 -6.22 5.13 -3.57
C MET A 34 -7.64 5.67 -3.26
N GLN A 35 -7.78 6.70 -2.42
CA GLN A 35 -9.10 7.30 -2.12
C GLN A 35 -9.70 8.05 -3.30
N ARG A 36 -8.87 8.52 -4.25
CA ARG A 36 -9.40 9.22 -5.41
C ARG A 36 -10.26 8.26 -6.23
N ASN A 37 -11.54 8.61 -6.37
CA ASN A 37 -12.52 7.82 -7.10
C ASN A 37 -12.11 7.68 -8.58
N PRO A 38 -12.00 6.46 -9.14
CA PRO A 38 -11.70 6.24 -10.55
C PRO A 38 -12.60 7.00 -11.53
N SER A 39 -13.86 7.26 -11.18
CA SER A 39 -14.77 8.06 -12.00
C SER A 39 -14.31 9.51 -12.19
N THR A 40 -13.42 10.01 -11.33
CA THR A 40 -12.85 11.36 -11.42
C THR A 40 -11.58 11.43 -12.26
N PHE A 41 -11.03 10.31 -12.72
CA PHE A 41 -9.77 10.29 -13.46
C PHE A 41 -9.82 11.10 -14.75
N GLY A 42 -10.99 11.25 -15.39
CA GLY A 42 -11.15 12.05 -16.61
C GLY A 42 -10.67 13.51 -16.47
N THR A 43 -10.78 14.09 -15.28
CA THR A 43 -10.37 15.48 -15.01
C THR A 43 -8.87 15.62 -14.73
N MET A 44 -8.15 14.52 -14.51
CA MET A 44 -6.74 14.58 -14.13
C MET A 44 -5.84 14.98 -15.29
N LEU A 45 -4.85 15.83 -15.03
CA LEU A 45 -3.80 16.16 -15.98
C LEU A 45 -2.81 14.97 -16.13
N CYS A 46 -2.12 14.86 -17.27
CA CYS A 46 -1.13 13.80 -17.47
C CYS A 46 -0.03 13.78 -16.40
N ARG A 47 0.39 14.96 -15.92
CA ARG A 47 1.34 15.07 -14.80
C ARG A 47 0.77 14.47 -13.50
N GLN A 48 -0.54 14.59 -13.27
CA GLN A 48 -1.20 14.03 -12.08
C GLN A 48 -1.33 12.51 -12.18
N PHE A 49 -1.62 11.97 -13.37
CA PHE A 49 -1.58 10.51 -13.61
C PHE A 49 -0.21 9.94 -13.31
N TRP A 50 0.84 10.52 -13.92
CA TRP A 50 2.21 10.11 -13.69
C TRP A 50 2.60 10.16 -12.22
N TYR A 51 2.25 11.25 -11.52
CA TYR A 51 2.60 11.41 -10.11
C TYR A 51 1.88 10.39 -9.22
N LEU A 52 0.56 10.25 -9.38
CA LEU A 52 -0.24 9.33 -8.56
C LEU A 52 0.22 7.89 -8.72
N GLU A 53 0.46 7.47 -9.96
CA GLU A 53 0.97 6.14 -10.25
C GLU A 53 2.31 5.85 -9.57
N ASN A 54 3.31 6.72 -9.77
CA ASN A 54 4.64 6.51 -9.19
C ASN A 54 4.60 6.60 -7.66
N LYS A 55 3.70 7.40 -7.08
CA LYS A 55 3.48 7.46 -5.63
C LYS A 55 2.97 6.13 -5.08
N ILE A 56 1.96 5.54 -5.72
CA ILE A 56 1.41 4.23 -5.32
C ILE A 56 2.46 3.12 -5.44
N LEU A 57 3.25 3.13 -6.52
CA LEU A 57 4.35 2.17 -6.71
C LEU A 57 5.43 2.33 -5.63
N ALA A 58 5.83 3.56 -5.31
CA ALA A 58 6.85 3.84 -4.31
C ALA A 58 6.42 3.39 -2.90
N GLU A 59 5.17 3.66 -2.50
CA GLU A 59 4.63 3.23 -1.21
C GLU A 59 4.47 1.71 -1.12
N GLY A 60 4.11 1.09 -2.23
CA GLY A 60 4.09 -0.37 -2.39
C GLY A 60 5.47 -1.01 -2.50
N ARG A 61 6.55 -0.23 -2.37
CA ARG A 61 7.96 -0.66 -2.41
C ARG A 61 8.35 -1.31 -3.74
N VAL A 62 7.72 -0.91 -4.83
CA VAL A 62 8.12 -1.29 -6.19
C VAL A 62 9.26 -0.40 -6.67
N CYS A 63 10.31 -0.99 -7.25
CA CYS A 63 11.46 -0.26 -7.75
C CYS A 63 11.07 0.57 -8.99
N LEU A 64 11.16 1.90 -8.86
CA LEU A 64 10.76 2.84 -9.89
C LEU A 64 11.73 2.81 -11.08
N LYS A 65 11.18 2.67 -12.30
CA LYS A 65 11.96 2.41 -13.52
C LYS A 65 12.79 3.61 -14.00
N SER A 66 12.29 4.83 -13.86
CA SER A 66 12.95 6.04 -14.39
C SER A 66 13.69 6.83 -13.31
N ASP A 67 14.77 7.51 -13.69
CA ASP A 67 15.49 8.43 -12.79
C ASP A 67 14.61 9.58 -12.32
N ARG A 68 13.72 10.08 -13.18
CA ARG A 68 12.74 11.10 -12.82
C ARG A 68 11.88 10.64 -11.64
N ALA A 69 11.38 9.41 -11.68
CA ALA A 69 10.55 8.85 -10.62
C ALA A 69 11.39 8.59 -9.35
N ARG A 70 12.58 7.99 -9.49
CA ARG A 70 13.52 7.79 -8.36
C ARG A 70 13.85 9.10 -7.64
N ARG A 71 14.12 10.18 -8.38
CA ARG A 71 14.38 11.52 -7.81
C ARG A 71 13.15 12.10 -7.12
N ALA A 72 11.97 12.00 -7.75
CA ALA A 72 10.73 12.55 -7.20
C ALA A 72 10.30 11.87 -5.89
N PHE A 73 10.60 10.58 -5.74
CA PHE A 73 10.21 9.76 -4.58
C PHE A 73 11.43 9.27 -3.78
N LYS A 74 12.54 10.01 -3.79
CA LYS A 74 13.81 9.63 -3.12
C LYS A 74 13.67 9.39 -1.61
N ASN A 75 12.66 9.99 -0.98
CA ASN A 75 12.38 9.88 0.46
C ASN A 75 11.38 8.75 0.79
N ALA A 76 10.88 8.01 -0.21
CA ALA A 76 10.03 6.85 0.02
C ALA A 76 10.82 5.71 0.69
N LYS A 77 10.10 4.73 1.24
CA LYS A 77 10.73 3.52 1.79
C LYS A 77 11.56 2.81 0.70
N PRO A 78 12.67 2.14 1.07
CA PRO A 78 13.48 1.39 0.11
C PRO A 78 12.63 0.37 -0.66
N CYS A 79 12.79 0.31 -1.98
CA CYS A 79 12.10 -0.68 -2.79
C CYS A 79 12.58 -2.10 -2.47
N ILE A 80 11.71 -3.09 -2.69
CA ILE A 80 12.00 -4.52 -2.43
C ILE A 80 12.04 -5.31 -3.74
N SER A 81 11.21 -4.97 -4.73
CA SER A 81 11.15 -5.71 -6.01
C SER A 81 10.78 -4.79 -7.17
N GLY A 82 11.22 -5.14 -8.38
CA GLY A 82 10.76 -4.51 -9.62
C GLY A 82 9.42 -5.05 -10.12
N ASP A 83 8.90 -6.12 -9.50
CA ASP A 83 7.63 -6.76 -9.85
C ASP A 83 6.46 -6.11 -9.08
N GLU A 84 5.41 -5.71 -9.80
CA GLU A 84 4.18 -5.19 -9.22
C GLU A 84 3.35 -6.28 -8.54
N ASN A 85 3.67 -7.57 -8.71
CA ASN A 85 3.00 -8.68 -8.02
C ASN A 85 3.19 -8.70 -6.51
N ILE A 86 4.17 -7.96 -5.98
CA ILE A 86 4.30 -7.73 -4.53
C ILE A 86 3.14 -6.90 -3.98
N LEU A 87 2.42 -6.18 -4.85
CA LEU A 87 1.31 -5.34 -4.46
C LEU A 87 0.04 -6.18 -4.20
N PRO A 88 -0.75 -5.81 -3.18
CA PRO A 88 -2.09 -6.37 -3.01
C PRO A 88 -2.93 -6.26 -4.29
N ARG A 89 -3.78 -7.26 -4.58
CA ARG A 89 -4.63 -7.28 -5.79
C ARG A 89 -5.41 -5.97 -5.98
N ARG A 90 -6.03 -5.45 -4.92
CA ARG A 90 -6.76 -4.17 -4.96
C ARG A 90 -5.92 -2.98 -5.44
N VAL A 91 -4.63 -2.95 -5.10
CA VAL A 91 -3.71 -1.88 -5.54
C VAL A 91 -3.42 -2.04 -7.03
N ARG A 92 -3.17 -3.28 -7.49
CA ARG A 92 -2.94 -3.57 -8.91
C ARG A 92 -4.17 -3.22 -9.76
N ASP A 93 -5.36 -3.56 -9.29
CA ASP A 93 -6.63 -3.24 -9.96
C ASP A 93 -6.81 -1.71 -10.07
N TYR A 94 -6.49 -0.96 -9.01
CA TYR A 94 -6.54 0.51 -9.03
C TYR A 94 -5.53 1.10 -10.03
N LEU A 95 -4.30 0.59 -10.06
CA LEU A 95 -3.28 1.00 -11.02
C LEU A 95 -3.72 0.69 -12.46
N ALA A 96 -4.39 -0.44 -12.70
CA ALA A 96 -4.92 -0.79 -14.00
C ALA A 96 -5.96 0.23 -14.49
N GLU A 97 -6.93 0.59 -13.65
CA GLU A 97 -7.93 1.63 -13.95
C GLU A 97 -7.27 3.01 -14.19
N LEU A 98 -6.28 3.37 -13.38
CA LEU A 98 -5.52 4.62 -13.53
C LEU A 98 -4.81 4.68 -14.89
N ARG A 99 -4.14 3.59 -15.29
CA ARG A 99 -3.44 3.48 -16.58
C ARG A 99 -4.41 3.50 -17.75
N LYS A 100 -5.53 2.81 -17.63
CA LYS A 100 -6.59 2.80 -18.66
C LYS A 100 -7.13 4.20 -18.90
N ALA A 101 -7.41 4.96 -17.84
CA ALA A 101 -7.84 6.34 -17.94
C ALA A 101 -6.76 7.26 -18.53
N ALA A 102 -5.49 7.10 -18.12
CA ALA A 102 -4.37 7.84 -18.69
C ALA A 102 -4.21 7.58 -20.20
N ALA A 103 -4.29 6.32 -20.63
CA ALA A 103 -4.20 5.93 -22.03
C ALA A 103 -5.35 6.52 -22.86
N LYS A 104 -6.59 6.48 -22.36
CA LYS A 104 -7.76 7.11 -23.01
C LYS A 104 -7.57 8.61 -23.24
N LYS A 105 -6.79 9.28 -22.38
CA LYS A 105 -6.48 10.72 -22.48
C LYS A 105 -5.23 11.02 -23.34
N GLY A 106 -4.52 10.01 -23.81
CA GLY A 106 -3.27 10.19 -24.56
C GLY A 106 -2.08 10.59 -23.69
N CYS A 107 -2.10 10.26 -22.39
CA CYS A 107 -0.97 10.52 -21.50
C CYS A 107 0.10 9.43 -21.63
N PHE A 108 1.24 9.78 -22.24
CA PHE A 108 2.40 8.89 -22.35
C PHE A 108 3.28 8.95 -21.08
N ARG A 109 3.91 7.83 -20.74
CA ARG A 109 4.66 7.62 -19.47
C ARG A 109 6.15 7.91 -19.59
#